data_AF-A0AA43CHU3-F1
#
_entry.id   AF-A0AA43CHU3-F1
#
_cell.length_a   1.000
_cell.length_b   1.000
_cell.length_c   1.000
_cell.angle_alpha   90.00
_cell.angle_beta   90.00
_cell.angle_gamma   90.00
#
_symmetry.space_group_name_H-M   'P 1'
#
loop_
_entity.id
_entity.type
_entity.pdbx_description
1 polymer ?
#
loop_
_entity_poly.entity_id
_entity_poly.type
_entity_poly.pdbx_seq_one_letter_code
_entity_poly.pdbx_strand_id
1 'polypeptide(L)'
;TEFVETLKWGGPVYTIDNKNVLMIGAFKNHFGLWFFNGSYLSDPKKVLESAQEKTKGMRHWKFPQNDAIDEVGVLAYMEEAIANQKKGKMITPAKKTDTMIPELLQDALNNDPGLMEKFNAFSPYKQQEYCEHIDSAKQEKTKLARLEKSLPMIAAGRGLNDKYRNY
;
A
#
# COMPACT_ATOMS: atom_id res chain seq x y z
N THR A 1 7.04 23.50 -15.25
CA THR A 1 6.95 22.67 -14.02
C THR A 1 7.36 21.25 -14.37
N GLU A 2 8.05 20.55 -13.48
CA GLU A 2 8.61 19.21 -13.75
C GLU A 2 7.58 18.08 -13.63
N PHE A 3 6.37 18.39 -13.18
CA PHE A 3 5.30 17.41 -13.06
C PHE A 3 4.75 17.00 -14.42
N VAL A 4 4.54 15.70 -14.57
CA VAL A 4 3.64 15.14 -15.58
C VAL A 4 2.33 14.79 -14.90
N GLU A 5 1.25 15.43 -15.33
CA GLU A 5 -0.11 15.13 -14.87
C GLU A 5 -0.60 13.81 -15.46
N THR A 6 -1.24 13.01 -14.62
CA THR A 6 -1.89 11.74 -14.97
C THR A 6 -3.24 11.64 -14.27
N LEU A 7 -4.16 10.83 -14.79
CA LEU A 7 -5.42 10.52 -14.12
C LEU A 7 -5.31 9.15 -13.43
N LYS A 8 -5.39 9.12 -12.10
CA LYS A 8 -5.41 7.86 -11.32
C LYS A 8 -6.49 7.95 -10.26
N TRP A 9 -7.21 6.85 -10.04
CA TRP A 9 -8.27 6.76 -9.02
C TRP A 9 -9.34 7.86 -9.12
N GLY A 10 -9.62 8.35 -10.34
CA GLY A 10 -10.62 9.38 -10.58
C GLY A 10 -10.20 10.82 -10.25
N GLY A 11 -8.92 11.06 -9.95
CA GLY A 11 -8.40 12.41 -9.68
C GLY A 11 -7.03 12.68 -10.33
N PRO A 12 -6.64 13.96 -10.46
CA PRO A 12 -5.35 14.33 -11.03
C PRO A 12 -4.21 13.94 -10.07
N VAL A 13 -3.23 13.25 -10.62
CA VAL A 13 -2.00 12.81 -9.94
C VAL A 13 -0.81 13.32 -10.72
N TYR A 14 0.07 14.04 -10.02
CA TYR A 14 1.27 14.62 -10.59
C TYR A 14 2.47 13.73 -10.28
N THR A 15 3.22 13.40 -11.32
CA THR A 15 4.31 12.44 -11.28
C THR A 15 5.64 13.05 -11.71
N ILE A 16 6.73 12.46 -11.22
CA ILE A 16 8.11 12.70 -11.69
C ILE A 16 8.72 11.32 -11.91
N ASP A 17 9.32 11.07 -13.06
CA ASP A 17 9.85 9.77 -13.46
C ASP A 17 8.84 8.62 -13.26
N ASN A 18 7.58 8.89 -13.62
CA ASN A 18 6.43 7.98 -13.49
C ASN A 18 6.09 7.58 -12.03
N LYS A 19 6.69 8.24 -11.03
CA LYS A 19 6.38 8.03 -9.61
C LYS A 19 5.44 9.12 -9.11
N ASN A 20 4.44 8.74 -8.33
CA ASN A 20 3.46 9.68 -7.79
C ASN A 20 4.10 10.60 -6.74
N VAL A 21 3.91 11.91 -6.89
CA VAL A 21 4.41 12.92 -5.95
C VAL A 21 3.26 13.61 -5.26
N LEU A 22 2.27 14.10 -6.05
CA LEU A 22 1.11 14.84 -5.55
C LEU A 22 -0.19 14.27 -6.12
N MET A 23 -1.29 14.47 -5.40
CA MET A 23 -2.65 14.27 -5.88
C MET A 23 -3.55 15.38 -5.38
N ILE A 24 -4.53 15.80 -6.18
CA ILE A 24 -5.62 16.65 -5.70
C ILE A 24 -6.86 15.78 -5.50
N GLY A 25 -7.40 15.80 -4.29
CA GLY A 25 -8.66 15.15 -3.94
C GLY A 25 -9.75 16.18 -3.71
N ALA A 26 -10.90 16.04 -4.38
CA ALA A 26 -12.06 16.89 -4.17
C ALA A 26 -13.08 16.18 -3.26
N PHE A 27 -13.57 16.88 -2.24
CA PHE A 27 -14.58 16.41 -1.29
C PHE A 27 -15.71 17.43 -1.18
N LYS A 28 -16.83 17.04 -0.56
CA LYS A 28 -18.05 17.86 -0.48
C LYS A 28 -17.82 19.26 0.11
N ASN A 29 -16.95 19.37 1.12
CA ASN A 29 -16.77 20.60 1.91
C ASN A 29 -15.33 21.16 1.85
N HIS A 30 -14.41 20.48 1.16
CA HIS A 30 -13.01 20.86 1.07
C HIS A 30 -12.35 20.19 -0.14
N PHE A 31 -11.19 20.69 -0.55
CA PHE A 31 -10.27 19.90 -1.37
C PHE A 31 -8.99 19.63 -0.58
N GLY A 32 -8.23 18.63 -1.00
CA GLY A 32 -6.98 18.25 -0.35
C GLY A 32 -5.85 18.16 -1.36
N LEU A 33 -4.70 18.73 -1.00
CA LEU A 33 -3.44 18.45 -1.68
C LEU A 33 -2.73 17.32 -0.93
N TRP A 34 -2.58 16.18 -1.59
CA TRP A 34 -2.01 14.96 -1.04
C TRP A 34 -0.56 14.81 -1.48
N PHE A 35 0.33 14.46 -0.55
CA PHE A 35 1.75 14.24 -0.76
C PHE A 35 2.07 12.77 -0.47
N PHE A 36 2.43 12.00 -1.51
CA PHE A 36 2.66 10.54 -1.39
C PHE A 36 3.75 10.18 -0.37
N ASN A 37 4.78 11.02 -0.29
CA ASN A 37 5.88 10.92 0.68
C ASN A 37 5.87 12.13 1.64
N GLY A 38 4.69 12.64 1.98
CA GLY A 38 4.53 13.84 2.80
C GLY A 38 5.15 13.76 4.19
N SER A 39 5.40 12.57 4.74
CA SER A 39 6.13 12.38 6.00
C SER A 39 7.57 12.90 5.98
N TYR A 40 8.15 13.12 4.80
CA TYR A 40 9.49 13.69 4.64
C TYR A 40 9.50 15.21 4.45
N LEU A 41 8.32 15.84 4.39
CA LEU A 41 8.21 17.30 4.33
C LEU A 41 8.48 17.88 5.71
N SER A 42 9.14 19.04 5.73
CA SER A 42 9.52 19.74 6.95
C SER A 42 8.33 20.23 7.79
N ASP A 43 7.19 20.48 7.13
CA ASP A 43 5.93 20.96 7.70
C ASP A 43 6.00 22.12 8.72
N PRO A 44 6.68 23.25 8.42
CA PRO A 44 6.80 24.37 9.35
C PRO A 44 5.46 25.02 9.70
N LYS A 45 4.46 24.93 8.81
CA LYS A 45 3.11 25.48 9.03
C LYS A 45 2.22 24.54 9.84
N LYS A 46 2.64 23.29 10.08
CA LYS A 46 1.86 22.25 10.79
C LYS A 46 0.49 22.01 10.16
N VAL A 47 0.45 21.97 8.83
CA VAL A 47 -0.78 21.83 8.03
C VAL A 47 -0.97 20.40 7.51
N LEU A 48 0.04 19.54 7.67
CA LEU A 48 0.01 18.19 7.13
C LEU A 48 -0.58 17.19 8.12
N GLU A 49 -1.73 16.64 7.74
CA GLU A 49 -2.40 15.58 8.50
C GLU A 49 -2.10 14.20 7.88
N SER A 50 -2.12 13.14 8.71
CA SER A 50 -2.05 11.77 8.21
C SER A 50 -3.42 11.33 7.71
N ALA A 51 -3.44 10.69 6.53
CA ALA A 51 -4.66 10.15 5.92
C ALA A 51 -5.38 9.15 6.81
N GLN A 52 -4.59 8.25 7.41
CA GLN A 52 -5.01 7.13 8.24
C GLN A 52 -3.87 6.79 9.21
N GLU A 53 -4.17 6.12 10.33
CA GLU A 53 -3.13 5.67 11.28
C GLU A 53 -2.13 4.70 10.65
N LYS A 54 -2.54 3.94 9.64
CA LYS A 54 -1.73 2.89 9.00
C LYS A 54 -0.88 3.38 7.82
N THR A 55 -1.15 4.58 7.29
CA THR A 55 -0.40 5.12 6.15
C THR A 55 0.90 5.77 6.64
N LYS A 56 2.04 5.10 6.42
CA LYS A 56 3.33 5.55 6.96
C LYS A 56 3.81 6.89 6.36
N GLY A 57 3.50 7.16 5.08
CA GLY A 57 4.14 8.25 4.33
C GLY A 57 3.23 9.34 3.82
N MET A 58 1.98 8.99 3.52
CA MET A 58 1.03 9.91 2.92
C MET A 58 0.66 11.01 3.93
N ARG A 59 0.69 12.27 3.48
CA ARG A 59 0.12 13.40 4.20
C ARG A 59 -0.77 14.22 3.28
N HIS A 60 -1.67 15.00 3.86
CA HIS A 60 -2.47 15.95 3.10
C HIS A 60 -2.58 17.30 3.79
N TRP A 61 -2.70 18.34 2.99
CA TRP A 61 -3.14 19.66 3.40
C TRP A 61 -4.60 19.83 2.94
N LYS A 62 -5.51 20.03 3.88
CA LYS A 62 -6.93 20.30 3.59
C LYS A 62 -7.19 21.79 3.43
N PHE A 63 -7.98 22.12 2.40
CA PHE A 63 -8.42 23.47 2.09
C PHE A 63 -9.94 23.52 2.16
N PRO A 64 -10.52 24.10 3.22
CA PRO A 64 -11.96 24.32 3.29
C PRO A 64 -12.44 25.19 2.13
N GLN A 65 -13.65 24.94 1.62
CA GLN A 65 -14.18 25.59 0.41
C GLN A 65 -14.15 27.14 0.43
N ASN A 66 -14.24 27.74 1.61
CA ASN A 66 -14.34 29.20 1.79
C ASN A 66 -13.08 29.82 2.41
N ASP A 67 -12.00 29.06 2.53
CA ASP A 67 -10.76 29.55 3.13
C ASP A 67 -9.81 30.09 2.06
N ALA A 68 -8.97 31.06 2.45
CA ALA A 68 -7.97 31.60 1.54
C ALA A 68 -6.88 30.57 1.28
N ILE A 69 -6.45 30.44 0.02
CA ILE A 69 -5.35 29.56 -0.33
C ILE A 69 -4.04 30.32 -0.09
N ASP A 70 -3.19 29.78 0.77
CA ASP A 70 -1.81 30.23 0.93
C ASP A 70 -0.95 29.74 -0.23
N GLU A 71 -1.02 30.45 -1.36
CA GLU A 71 -0.32 30.08 -2.60
C GLU A 71 1.19 29.92 -2.41
N VAL A 72 1.80 30.81 -1.63
CA VAL A 72 3.25 30.76 -1.33
C VAL A 72 3.58 29.51 -0.53
N GLY A 73 2.77 29.19 0.48
CA GLY A 73 2.91 27.96 1.24
C GLY A 73 2.74 26.71 0.39
N VAL A 74 1.71 26.67 -0.45
CA VAL A 74 1.45 25.54 -1.35
C VAL A 74 2.63 25.31 -2.28
N LEU A 75 3.14 26.36 -2.93
CA LEU A 75 4.29 26.27 -3.82
C LEU A 75 5.53 25.76 -3.09
N ALA A 76 5.82 26.27 -1.88
CA ALA A 76 6.97 25.83 -1.10
C ALA A 76 6.91 24.32 -0.76
N TYR A 77 5.74 23.81 -0.38
CA TYR A 77 5.56 22.39 -0.09
C TYR A 77 5.66 21.53 -1.36
N MET A 78 5.17 22.04 -2.50
CA MET A 78 5.32 21.38 -3.80
C MET A 78 6.79 21.29 -4.22
N GLU A 79 7.55 22.38 -4.10
CA GLU A 79 8.98 22.41 -4.42
C GLU A 79 9.79 21.48 -3.51
N GLU A 80 9.49 21.44 -2.20
CA GLU A 80 10.13 20.51 -1.28
C GLU A 80 9.81 19.05 -1.66
N ALA A 81 8.57 18.75 -2.06
CA ALA A 81 8.16 17.43 -2.52
C ALA A 81 8.94 16.99 -3.77
N ILE A 82 9.13 17.90 -4.73
CA ILE A 82 9.96 17.68 -5.94
C ILE A 82 11.41 17.38 -5.52
N ALA A 83 11.98 18.22 -4.66
CA ALA A 83 13.37 18.07 -4.21
C ALA A 83 13.58 16.75 -3.45
N ASN A 84 12.63 16.36 -2.59
CA ASN A 84 12.66 15.10 -1.87
C ASN A 84 12.53 13.89 -2.81
N GLN A 85 11.68 13.98 -3.83
CA GLN A 85 11.54 12.94 -4.86
C GLN A 85 12.85 12.73 -5.62
N LYS A 86 13.50 13.81 -6.06
CA LYS A 86 14.82 13.76 -6.74
C LYS A 86 15.93 13.19 -5.85
N LYS A 87 15.87 13.47 -4.55
CA LYS A 87 16.78 12.90 -3.54
C LYS A 87 16.46 11.45 -3.17
N GLY A 88 15.41 10.87 -3.73
CA GLY A 88 14.98 9.51 -3.43
C GLY A 88 14.41 9.31 -2.02
N LYS A 89 13.99 10.39 -1.35
CA LYS A 89 13.34 10.30 -0.03
C LYS A 89 11.91 9.79 -0.18
N MET A 90 11.79 8.48 -0.31
CA MET A 90 10.51 7.78 -0.44
C MET A 90 10.42 6.71 0.61
N ILE A 91 9.19 6.40 1.03
CA ILE A 91 8.99 5.22 1.87
C ILE A 91 9.32 3.98 1.07
N THR A 92 10.41 3.32 1.47
CA THR A 92 10.70 1.97 1.00
C THR A 92 9.77 1.00 1.70
N PRO A 93 9.11 0.08 0.97
CA PRO A 93 8.44 -1.05 1.59
C PRO A 93 9.40 -1.74 2.55
N ALA A 94 8.93 -2.11 3.74
CA ALA A 94 9.73 -2.92 4.64
C ALA A 94 10.17 -4.20 3.89
N LYS A 95 11.44 -4.59 4.04
CA LYS A 95 11.88 -5.91 3.59
C LYS A 95 10.99 -6.93 4.28
N LYS A 96 10.25 -7.71 3.50
CA LYS A 96 9.43 -8.80 4.01
C LYS A 96 10.39 -9.81 4.64
N THR A 97 10.26 -10.02 5.95
CA THR A 97 10.97 -11.07 6.67
C THR A 97 10.52 -12.43 6.13
N ASP A 98 11.40 -13.42 6.15
CA ASP A 98 11.04 -14.79 5.82
C ASP A 98 9.79 -15.18 6.61
N THR A 99 8.72 -15.51 5.87
CA THR A 99 7.42 -15.74 6.48
C THR A 99 7.45 -17.12 7.12
N MET A 100 7.37 -17.17 8.44
CA MET A 100 7.19 -18.44 9.15
C MET A 100 5.83 -19.03 8.74
N ILE A 101 5.83 -20.26 8.24
CA ILE A 101 4.61 -20.98 7.87
C ILE A 101 3.84 -21.27 9.17
N PRO A 102 2.57 -20.87 9.29
CA PRO A 102 1.77 -21.16 10.48
C PRO A 102 1.63 -22.67 10.67
N GLU A 103 1.72 -23.15 11.91
CA GLU A 103 1.64 -24.58 12.27
C GLU A 103 0.46 -25.29 11.59
N LEU A 104 -0.72 -24.66 11.63
CA LEU A 104 -1.93 -25.19 11.00
C LEU A 104 -1.79 -25.44 9.49
N LEU A 105 -1.07 -24.56 8.77
CA LEU A 105 -0.79 -24.76 7.35
C LEU A 105 0.32 -25.79 7.16
N GLN A 106 1.36 -25.74 7.98
CA GLN A 106 2.49 -26.68 7.93
C GLN A 106 2.02 -28.12 8.10
N ASP A 107 1.10 -28.38 9.03
CA ASP A 107 0.52 -29.71 9.26
C ASP A 107 -0.26 -30.20 8.04
N ALA A 108 -1.05 -29.34 7.41
CA ALA A 108 -1.79 -29.69 6.20
C ALA A 108 -0.84 -30.01 5.03
N LEU A 109 0.26 -29.25 4.89
CA LEU A 109 1.27 -29.51 3.86
C LEU A 109 2.06 -30.79 4.14
N ASN A 110 2.41 -31.08 5.40
CA ASN A 110 3.13 -32.29 5.79
C ASN A 110 2.31 -33.56 5.53
N ASN A 111 0.98 -33.47 5.60
CA ASN A 111 0.06 -34.58 5.36
C ASN A 111 -0.22 -34.83 3.87
N ASP A 112 0.19 -33.93 2.96
CA ASP A 112 0.01 -34.09 1.51
C ASP A 112 1.28 -33.61 0.76
N PRO A 113 2.18 -34.55 0.40
CA PRO A 113 3.40 -34.22 -0.33
C PRO A 113 3.16 -33.49 -1.66
N GLY A 114 2.05 -33.78 -2.35
CA GLY A 114 1.71 -33.10 -3.59
C GLY A 114 1.32 -31.65 -3.34
N LEU A 115 0.57 -31.39 -2.27
CA LEU A 115 0.24 -30.03 -1.84
C LEU A 115 1.48 -29.25 -1.40
N MET A 116 2.39 -29.88 -0.65
CA MET A 116 3.68 -29.31 -0.25
C MET A 116 4.50 -28.86 -1.47
N GLU A 117 4.59 -29.70 -2.51
CA GLU A 117 5.30 -29.37 -3.74
C GLU A 117 4.68 -28.14 -4.43
N LYS A 118 3.35 -28.10 -4.54
CA LYS A 118 2.64 -26.94 -5.13
C LYS A 118 2.86 -25.67 -4.33
N PHE A 119 2.84 -25.75 -2.99
CA PHE A 119 3.08 -24.60 -2.13
C PHE A 119 4.52 -24.08 -2.26
N ASN A 120 5.49 -24.98 -2.28
CA ASN A 120 6.91 -24.63 -2.43
C ASN A 120 7.24 -24.07 -3.81
N ALA A 121 6.48 -24.42 -4.85
CA ALA A 121 6.61 -23.85 -6.19
C ALA A 121 6.13 -22.39 -6.30
N PHE A 122 5.40 -21.87 -5.30
CA PHE A 122 5.00 -20.46 -5.29
C PHE A 122 6.18 -19.53 -5.01
N SER A 123 6.15 -18.33 -5.60
CA SER A 123 7.05 -17.25 -5.19
C SER A 123 6.89 -16.97 -3.69
N PRO A 124 7.95 -16.54 -2.96
CA PRO A 124 7.86 -16.23 -1.53
C PRO A 124 6.70 -15.29 -1.18
N TYR A 125 6.38 -14.35 -2.07
CA TYR A 125 5.25 -13.45 -1.91
C TYR A 125 3.89 -14.16 -1.86
N LYS A 126 3.66 -15.15 -2.74
CA LYS A 126 2.41 -15.94 -2.77
C LYS A 126 2.31 -16.89 -1.57
N GLN A 127 3.43 -17.48 -1.14
CA GLN A 127 3.48 -18.27 0.09
C GLN A 127 3.07 -17.41 1.30
N GLN A 128 3.65 -16.21 1.41
CA GLN A 128 3.34 -15.26 2.47
C GLN A 128 1.86 -14.85 2.48
N GLU A 129 1.24 -14.61 1.33
CA GLU A 129 -0.19 -14.28 1.27
C GLU A 129 -1.07 -15.36 1.92
N TYR A 130 -0.76 -16.64 1.70
CA TYR A 130 -1.48 -17.74 2.35
C TYR A 130 -1.22 -17.79 3.85
N CYS A 131 0.04 -17.67 4.27
CA CYS A 131 0.42 -17.65 5.68
C CYS A 131 -0.28 -16.50 6.43
N GLU A 132 -0.22 -15.27 5.91
CA GLU A 132 -0.86 -14.09 6.49
C GLU A 132 -2.39 -14.21 6.47
N HIS A 133 -2.97 -14.76 5.40
CA HIS A 133 -4.40 -14.97 5.32
C HIS A 133 -4.88 -15.90 6.43
N ILE A 134 -4.21 -17.02 6.66
CA ILE A 134 -4.60 -17.96 7.72
C ILE A 134 -4.32 -17.36 9.10
N ASP A 135 -3.11 -16.84 9.33
CA ASP A 135 -2.68 -16.44 10.68
C ASP A 135 -3.33 -15.15 11.19
N SER A 136 -3.71 -14.24 10.29
CA SER A 136 -4.39 -12.99 10.69
C SER A 136 -5.78 -13.19 11.31
N ALA A 137 -6.37 -14.39 11.24
CA ALA A 137 -7.64 -14.68 11.91
C ALA A 137 -7.43 -14.92 13.41
N LYS A 138 -8.14 -14.15 14.25
CA LYS A 138 -8.04 -14.27 15.72
C LYS A 138 -8.71 -15.53 16.29
N GLN A 139 -9.77 -16.01 15.65
CA GLN A 139 -10.53 -17.17 16.10
C GLN A 139 -10.07 -18.43 15.37
N GLU A 140 -9.84 -19.51 16.12
CA GLU A 140 -9.40 -20.81 15.59
C GLU A 140 -10.33 -21.35 14.50
N LYS A 141 -11.65 -21.29 14.73
CA LYS A 141 -12.67 -21.66 13.72
C LYS A 141 -12.48 -20.90 12.40
N THR A 142 -12.08 -19.63 12.46
CA THR A 142 -11.83 -18.82 11.27
C THR A 142 -10.50 -19.20 10.61
N LYS A 143 -9.45 -19.53 11.39
CA LYS A 143 -8.20 -20.06 10.84
C LYS A 143 -8.45 -21.35 10.05
N LEU A 144 -9.21 -22.29 10.61
CA LEU A 144 -9.59 -23.54 9.95
C LEU A 144 -10.40 -23.29 8.66
N ALA A 145 -11.42 -22.44 8.71
CA ALA A 145 -12.21 -22.13 7.51
C ALA A 145 -11.39 -21.45 6.40
N ARG A 146 -10.37 -20.65 6.76
CA ARG A 146 -9.43 -20.06 5.80
C ARG A 146 -8.46 -21.09 5.23
N LEU A 147 -7.99 -22.02 6.07
CA LEU A 147 -7.17 -23.16 5.63
C LEU A 147 -7.94 -24.00 4.61
N GLU A 148 -9.14 -24.48 4.96
CA GLU A 148 -9.98 -25.33 4.09
C GLU A 148 -10.22 -24.71 2.71
N LYS A 149 -10.40 -23.39 2.65
CA LYS A 149 -10.54 -22.67 1.37
C LYS A 149 -9.21 -22.53 0.62
N SER A 150 -8.10 -22.46 1.33
CA SER A 150 -6.75 -22.27 0.77
C SER A 150 -6.21 -23.55 0.13
N LEU A 151 -6.42 -24.71 0.76
CA LEU A 151 -5.93 -26.01 0.26
C LEU A 151 -6.28 -26.28 -1.22
N PRO A 152 -7.54 -26.17 -1.70
CA PRO A 152 -7.87 -26.41 -3.10
C PRO A 152 -7.24 -25.39 -4.05
N MET A 153 -6.99 -24.15 -3.60
CA MET A 153 -6.30 -23.16 -4.42
C MET A 153 -4.81 -23.48 -4.57
N ILE A 154 -4.17 -23.89 -3.48
CA ILE A 154 -2.77 -24.35 -3.47
C ILE A 154 -2.62 -25.59 -4.36
N ALA A 155 -3.51 -26.58 -4.22
CA ALA A 155 -3.51 -27.79 -5.05
C ALA A 155 -3.63 -27.45 -6.56
N ALA A 156 -4.43 -26.44 -6.90
CA ALA A 156 -4.59 -25.94 -8.25
C ALA A 156 -3.43 -25.03 -8.73
N GLY A 157 -2.41 -24.79 -7.91
CA GLY A 157 -1.30 -23.88 -8.23
C GLY A 157 -1.72 -22.42 -8.41
N ARG A 158 -2.83 -22.00 -7.80
CA ARG A 158 -3.35 -20.63 -7.87
C ARG A 158 -2.92 -19.86 -6.63
N GLY A 159 -2.43 -18.64 -6.80
CA GLY A 159 -2.20 -17.72 -5.69
C GLY A 159 -3.50 -17.13 -5.15
N LEU A 160 -3.52 -16.81 -3.85
CA LEU A 160 -4.71 -16.31 -3.15
C LEU A 160 -5.35 -15.10 -3.83
N ASN A 161 -4.51 -14.18 -4.31
CA ASN A 161 -4.92 -12.91 -4.91
C ASN A 161 -4.67 -12.83 -6.42
N ASP A 162 -4.39 -13.96 -7.10
CA ASP A 162 -4.04 -13.95 -8.53
C ASP A 162 -5.13 -13.30 -9.40
N LYS A 163 -6.41 -13.43 -9.02
CA LYS A 163 -7.54 -12.78 -9.72
C LYS A 163 -7.51 -11.25 -9.75
N TYR A 164 -6.73 -10.62 -8.88
CA TYR A 164 -6.59 -9.15 -8.81
C TYR A 164 -5.30 -8.67 -9.48
N ARG A 165 -4.51 -9.58 -10.05
CA ARG A 165 -3.27 -9.26 -10.74
C ARG A 165 -3.54 -9.27 -12.23
N ASN A 166 -3.57 -8.09 -12.83
CA ASN A 166 -3.43 -7.97 -14.28
C ASN A 166 -1.93 -8.05 -14.58
N TYR A 167 -1.54 -9.08 -15.33
CA TYR A 167 -0.21 -9.16 -15.95
C TYR A 167 -0.17 -8.28 -17.20
#